data_AF-A0AAD1DFI3-F1
#
_entry.id   AF-A0AAD1DFI3-F1
#
_cell.length_a   1.000
_cell.length_b   1.000
_cell.length_c   1.000
_cell.angle_alpha   90.00
_cell.angle_beta   90.00
_cell.angle_gamma   90.00
#
_symmetry.space_group_name_H-M   'P 1'
#
loop_
_entity.id
_entity.type
_entity.pdbx_description
1 polymer ?
#
loop_
_entity_poly.entity_id
_entity_poly.type
_entity_poly.pdbx_seq_one_letter_code
_entity_poly.pdbx_strand_id
1 'polypeptide(L)'
;MRRVITLLLASCCSSPLLASDIVQVSRCVPGSLLHEHRLEKTHVVDDFHIYYSLQGKDALRYPQDSTGDGVPDVIKDIGRQLQAAQYLYTSLLGLRSPLRQKIYAQARQINLYLLALPKGHGLAFDRVAAETMSDGTALPCGLKIVLNAGLQPARNVTPAHELFHLYQYGYAVFKQKWYLEGMARWMENAFRPAEKRIAPSAELPACESNFSRGYNAAAFWASYAQHAFPAIILPNKVLAYRYVDGSPVFKLQSLPGGEMLRPFFQQLAQSSAGISREMKLANTRWTEKQQRDGQFNSLICQALADTVIK
;
A
#
# COMPACT_ATOMS: atom_id res chain seq x y z
N MET A 1 23.53 28.27 -67.03
CA MET A 1 23.48 27.07 -66.18
C MET A 1 22.87 27.45 -64.84
N ARG A 2 21.59 27.13 -64.61
CA ARG A 2 20.85 27.49 -63.39
C ARG A 2 21.10 26.43 -62.31
N ARG A 3 21.65 26.85 -61.16
CA ARG A 3 21.81 26.01 -59.97
C ARG A 3 20.45 25.87 -59.28
N VAL A 4 20.00 24.62 -59.12
CA VAL A 4 18.83 24.27 -58.31
C VAL A 4 19.31 24.04 -56.89
N ILE A 5 18.78 24.81 -55.94
CA ILE A 5 18.97 24.63 -54.50
C ILE A 5 17.85 23.71 -54.02
N THR A 6 18.20 22.52 -53.55
CA THR A 6 17.26 21.59 -52.95
C THR A 6 17.12 21.92 -51.46
N LEU A 7 15.97 22.44 -51.05
CA LEU A 7 15.60 22.58 -49.63
C LEU A 7 15.30 21.20 -49.05
N LEU A 8 16.05 20.79 -48.03
CA LEU A 8 15.74 19.65 -47.18
C LEU A 8 14.72 20.09 -46.11
N LEU A 9 13.48 19.64 -46.27
CA LEU A 9 12.45 19.68 -45.22
C LEU A 9 12.83 18.69 -44.12
N ALA A 10 13.22 19.21 -42.95
CA ALA A 10 13.37 18.42 -41.74
C ALA A 10 11.98 17.97 -41.25
N SER A 11 11.65 16.71 -41.53
CA SER A 11 10.49 16.05 -40.94
C SER A 11 10.81 15.71 -39.48
N CYS A 12 10.21 16.42 -38.53
CA CYS A 12 10.26 16.06 -37.12
C CYS A 12 9.45 14.78 -36.89
N CYS A 13 10.08 13.62 -37.11
CA CYS A 13 9.57 12.33 -36.67
C CYS A 13 9.58 12.30 -35.13
N SER A 14 8.44 12.61 -34.52
CA SER A 14 8.19 12.30 -33.11
C SER A 14 8.04 10.79 -33.00
N SER A 15 9.08 10.07 -32.58
CA SER A 15 9.01 8.62 -32.40
C SER A 15 7.85 8.27 -31.44
N PRO A 16 6.95 7.33 -31.79
CA PRO A 16 5.98 6.84 -30.83
C PRO A 16 6.72 6.17 -29.67
N LEU A 17 6.39 6.56 -28.44
CA LEU A 17 6.84 5.88 -27.22
C LEU A 17 6.59 4.38 -27.37
N LEU A 18 7.63 3.56 -27.26
CA LEU A 18 7.51 2.11 -27.32
C LEU A 18 6.86 1.59 -26.03
N ALA A 19 6.34 0.36 -26.04
CA ALA A 19 5.64 -0.27 -24.92
C ALA A 19 6.47 -0.32 -23.60
N SER A 20 7.79 -0.19 -23.69
CA SER A 20 8.72 -0.08 -22.56
C SER A 20 8.58 1.21 -21.75
N ASP A 21 7.92 2.24 -22.29
CA ASP A 21 8.06 3.60 -21.81
C ASP A 21 6.96 4.06 -20.85
N ILE A 22 5.88 3.30 -20.70
CA ILE A 22 4.72 3.70 -19.90
C ILE A 22 4.84 3.26 -18.43
N VAL A 23 5.36 2.07 -18.16
CA VAL A 23 5.66 1.64 -16.78
C VAL A 23 7.11 1.97 -16.48
N GLN A 24 7.33 3.14 -15.89
CA GLN A 24 8.62 3.68 -15.53
C GLN A 24 8.92 3.45 -14.04
N VAL A 25 10.22 3.44 -13.75
CA VAL A 25 10.74 3.45 -12.38
C VAL A 25 10.52 4.84 -11.79
N SER A 26 9.96 4.92 -10.60
CA SER A 26 9.83 6.18 -9.87
C SER A 26 11.22 6.67 -9.44
N ARG A 27 11.49 7.95 -9.65
CA ARG A 27 12.72 8.57 -9.17
C ARG A 27 12.66 8.67 -7.65
N CYS A 28 13.79 8.48 -6.99
CA CYS A 28 13.90 8.93 -5.60
C CYS A 28 13.88 10.46 -5.58
N VAL A 29 12.89 11.04 -4.91
CA VAL A 29 12.77 12.49 -4.76
C VAL A 29 13.18 12.93 -3.34
N PRO A 30 13.62 14.17 -3.15
CA PRO A 30 13.74 14.74 -1.81
C PRO A 30 12.39 14.72 -1.09
N GLY A 31 12.38 14.22 0.14
CA GLY A 31 11.26 14.30 1.06
C GLY A 31 11.36 15.53 1.96
N SER A 32 10.23 15.95 2.52
CA SER A 32 10.14 17.06 3.46
C SER A 32 9.34 16.72 4.71
N LEU A 33 8.92 15.47 4.86
CA LEU A 33 8.06 15.03 5.95
C LEU A 33 8.77 15.15 7.30
N LEU A 34 10.09 14.92 7.33
CA LEU A 34 10.87 14.93 8.57
C LEU A 34 11.63 16.23 8.84
N HIS A 35 11.45 17.29 8.04
CA HIS A 35 12.21 18.55 8.21
C HIS A 35 12.06 19.19 9.59
N GLU A 36 10.91 18.98 10.25
CA GLU A 36 10.64 19.48 11.61
C GLU A 36 10.67 18.38 12.67
N HIS A 37 11.13 17.18 12.33
CA HIS A 37 11.07 16.01 13.18
C HIS A 37 12.45 15.39 13.36
N ARG A 38 12.72 14.93 14.58
CA ARG A 38 13.92 14.15 14.91
C ARG A 38 13.47 12.87 15.59
N LEU A 39 13.81 11.74 14.98
CA LEU A 39 13.49 10.40 15.47
C LEU A 39 14.80 9.68 15.77
N GLU A 40 15.28 9.78 17.00
CA GLU A 40 16.63 9.37 17.38
C GLU A 40 16.83 7.85 17.50
N LYS A 41 15.75 7.07 17.46
CA LYS A 41 15.80 5.62 17.53
C LYS A 41 15.34 4.99 16.22
N THR A 42 15.94 3.86 15.89
CA THR A 42 15.53 3.02 14.75
C THR A 42 15.48 1.57 15.20
N HIS A 43 14.45 0.85 14.79
CA HIS A 43 14.38 -0.60 14.88
C HIS A 43 14.17 -1.16 13.48
N VAL A 44 14.96 -2.16 13.10
CA VAL A 44 14.91 -2.78 11.76
C VAL A 44 14.42 -4.20 11.90
N VAL A 45 13.45 -4.55 11.06
CA VAL A 45 12.90 -5.89 10.96
C VAL A 45 12.59 -6.19 9.49
N ASP A 46 13.29 -7.16 8.92
CA ASP A 46 13.28 -7.44 7.48
C ASP A 46 13.50 -6.16 6.64
N ASP A 47 12.58 -5.82 5.74
CA ASP A 47 12.62 -4.63 4.88
C ASP A 47 12.11 -3.34 5.58
N PHE A 48 11.64 -3.45 6.84
CA PHE A 48 10.98 -2.37 7.56
C PHE A 48 11.95 -1.65 8.51
N HIS A 49 12.09 -0.34 8.32
CA HIS A 49 12.90 0.54 9.15
C HIS A 49 11.97 1.46 9.94
N ILE A 50 11.82 1.18 11.24
CA ILE A 50 10.88 1.89 12.13
C ILE A 50 11.66 2.94 12.92
N TYR A 51 11.44 4.21 12.57
CA TYR A 51 12.01 5.37 13.23
C TYR A 51 11.04 5.92 14.26
N TYR A 52 11.53 6.20 15.46
CA TYR A 52 10.72 6.69 16.58
C TYR A 52 11.54 7.55 17.54
N SER A 53 10.85 8.25 18.43
CA SER A 53 11.46 9.03 19.50
C SER A 53 10.91 8.61 20.86
N LEU A 54 11.75 8.70 21.90
CA LEU A 54 11.35 8.50 23.30
C LEU A 54 11.10 9.82 24.02
N GLN A 55 11.35 10.96 23.36
CA GLN A 55 11.29 12.28 23.98
C GLN A 55 10.80 13.36 22.99
N GLY A 56 10.42 14.53 23.51
CA GLY A 56 9.94 15.64 22.67
C GLY A 56 8.55 15.39 22.08
N LYS A 57 8.19 16.17 21.04
CA LYS A 57 6.81 16.23 20.52
C LYS A 57 6.32 14.93 19.88
N ASP A 58 7.23 14.12 19.34
CA ASP A 58 6.93 12.85 18.66
C ASP A 58 7.22 11.62 19.55
N ALA A 59 7.38 11.82 20.85
CA ALA A 59 7.64 10.73 21.80
C ALA A 59 6.54 9.66 21.73
N LEU A 60 6.94 8.40 21.82
CA LEU A 60 6.01 7.29 21.96
C LEU A 60 5.14 7.49 23.20
N ARG A 61 3.82 7.32 23.04
CA ARG A 61 2.89 7.35 24.17
C ARG A 61 3.06 6.13 25.10
N TYR A 62 3.54 5.02 24.56
CA TYR A 62 3.71 3.75 25.27
C TYR A 62 5.17 3.26 25.12
N PRO A 63 6.13 3.87 25.84
CA PRO A 63 7.55 3.56 25.71
C PRO A 63 8.00 2.31 26.50
N GLN A 64 7.07 1.54 27.05
CA GLN A 64 7.37 0.35 27.86
C GLN A 64 8.21 -0.65 27.05
N ASP A 65 9.28 -1.16 27.67
CA ASP A 65 10.09 -2.26 27.17
C ASP A 65 10.09 -3.35 28.26
N SER A 66 9.21 -4.33 28.11
CA SER A 66 9.06 -5.41 29.10
C SER A 66 10.19 -6.44 29.06
N THR A 67 10.98 -6.47 27.98
CA THR A 67 12.10 -7.41 27.83
C THR A 67 13.45 -6.80 28.19
N GLY A 68 13.53 -5.47 28.32
CA GLY A 68 14.76 -4.75 28.64
C GLY A 68 15.82 -4.81 27.54
N ASP A 69 15.41 -5.04 26.29
CA ASP A 69 16.30 -5.14 25.12
C ASP A 69 16.57 -3.78 24.45
N GLY A 70 16.03 -2.70 25.03
CA GLY A 70 16.18 -1.33 24.55
C GLY A 70 15.21 -0.97 23.44
N VAL A 71 14.27 -1.86 23.08
CA VAL A 71 13.25 -1.61 22.05
C VAL A 71 11.86 -1.65 22.71
N PRO A 72 11.09 -0.55 22.69
CA PRO A 72 9.75 -0.53 23.24
C PRO A 72 8.85 -1.60 22.61
N ASP A 73 7.99 -2.20 23.43
CA ASP A 73 7.08 -3.28 23.05
C ASP A 73 6.18 -2.88 21.88
N VAL A 74 5.73 -1.63 21.86
CA VAL A 74 4.94 -1.06 20.75
C VAL A 74 5.69 -1.12 19.42
N ILE A 75 7.01 -0.91 19.41
CA ILE A 75 7.84 -0.96 18.20
C ILE A 75 7.99 -2.40 17.71
N LYS A 76 8.26 -3.33 18.64
CA LYS A 76 8.31 -4.77 18.35
C LYS A 76 6.98 -5.26 17.76
N ASP A 77 5.86 -4.80 18.32
CA ASP A 77 4.51 -5.18 17.89
C ASP A 77 4.11 -4.59 16.54
N ILE A 78 4.56 -3.37 16.20
CA ILE A 78 4.44 -2.83 14.84
C ILE A 78 5.19 -3.73 13.87
N GLY A 79 6.45 -4.06 14.17
CA GLY A 79 7.27 -4.96 13.36
C GLY A 79 6.58 -6.30 13.09
N ARG A 80 6.09 -6.95 14.15
CA ARG A 80 5.38 -8.24 14.05
C ARG A 80 4.11 -8.16 13.21
N GLN A 81 3.33 -7.07 13.32
CA GLN A 81 2.14 -6.89 12.49
C GLN A 81 2.50 -6.70 11.01
N LEU A 82 3.58 -5.97 10.71
CA LEU A 82 4.07 -5.77 9.35
C LEU A 82 4.59 -7.06 8.72
N GLN A 83 5.37 -7.86 9.46
CA GLN A 83 5.84 -9.16 9.01
C GLN A 83 4.67 -10.12 8.75
N ALA A 84 3.69 -10.16 9.64
CA ALA A 84 2.47 -10.95 9.46
C ALA A 84 1.68 -10.50 8.21
N ALA A 85 1.52 -9.18 8.02
CA ALA A 85 0.83 -8.62 6.88
C ALA A 85 1.57 -8.89 5.55
N GLN A 86 2.90 -8.72 5.52
CA GLN A 86 3.72 -9.07 4.36
C GLN A 86 3.64 -10.56 4.04
N TYR A 87 3.67 -11.43 5.05
CA TYR A 87 3.50 -12.87 4.86
C TYR A 87 2.13 -13.20 4.26
N LEU A 88 1.05 -12.63 4.79
CA LEU A 88 -0.29 -12.78 4.21
C LEU A 88 -0.32 -12.29 2.77
N TYR A 89 -0.01 -11.02 2.53
CA TYR A 89 -0.19 -10.38 1.23
C TYR A 89 0.70 -10.99 0.14
N THR A 90 1.97 -11.23 0.44
CA THR A 90 2.91 -11.76 -0.56
C THR A 90 2.87 -13.29 -0.65
N SER A 91 2.94 -13.99 0.48
CA SER A 91 3.18 -15.44 0.47
C SER A 91 1.90 -16.25 0.34
N LEU A 92 0.80 -15.78 0.95
CA LEU A 92 -0.48 -16.49 0.90
C LEU A 92 -1.38 -15.96 -0.22
N LEU A 93 -1.51 -14.64 -0.37
CA LEU A 93 -2.36 -14.03 -1.39
C LEU A 93 -1.66 -13.83 -2.74
N GLY A 94 -0.38 -14.16 -2.84
CA GLY A 94 0.38 -14.13 -4.09
C GLY A 94 0.59 -12.74 -4.68
N LEU A 95 0.47 -11.68 -3.88
CA LEU A 95 0.79 -10.32 -4.34
C LEU A 95 2.31 -10.12 -4.44
N ARG A 96 2.71 -9.22 -5.33
CA ARG A 96 4.10 -8.79 -5.48
C ARG A 96 4.41 -7.77 -4.38
N SER A 97 5.32 -8.11 -3.47
CA SER A 97 5.85 -7.18 -2.45
C SER A 97 6.19 -5.81 -3.07
N PRO A 98 5.88 -4.67 -2.40
CA PRO A 98 6.14 -3.32 -2.88
C PRO A 98 7.57 -3.13 -3.41
N LEU A 99 8.60 -3.56 -2.67
CA LEU A 99 9.99 -3.38 -3.09
C LEU A 99 10.38 -4.20 -4.33
N ARG A 100 9.57 -5.19 -4.72
CA ARG A 100 9.76 -5.95 -5.97
C ARG A 100 8.97 -5.40 -7.15
N GLN A 101 8.23 -4.30 -6.98
CA GLN A 101 7.46 -3.69 -8.04
C GLN A 101 8.32 -2.71 -8.85
N LYS A 102 8.21 -2.74 -10.19
CA LYS A 102 9.06 -1.93 -11.09
C LYS A 102 9.03 -0.44 -10.76
N ILE A 103 7.86 0.10 -10.42
CA ILE A 103 7.69 1.51 -10.06
C ILE A 103 8.52 1.90 -8.81
N TYR A 104 8.84 0.95 -7.94
CA TYR A 104 9.57 1.16 -6.69
C TYR A 104 11.01 0.66 -6.71
N ALA A 105 11.59 0.39 -7.88
CA ALA A 105 12.96 -0.15 -7.98
C ALA A 105 14.07 0.74 -7.39
N GLN A 106 13.78 2.02 -7.10
CA GLN A 106 14.70 2.94 -6.40
C GLN A 106 14.52 2.95 -4.88
N ALA A 107 13.48 2.33 -4.34
CA ALA A 107 13.29 2.17 -2.91
C ALA A 107 14.18 1.04 -2.39
N ARG A 108 15.00 1.33 -1.38
CA ARG A 108 15.85 0.33 -0.72
C ARG A 108 15.15 -0.39 0.43
N GLN A 109 14.14 0.25 1.00
CA GLN A 109 13.47 -0.17 2.22
C GLN A 109 12.08 0.47 2.34
N ILE A 110 11.30 0.02 3.32
CA ILE A 110 10.05 0.67 3.73
C ILE A 110 10.32 1.39 5.06
N ASN A 111 10.31 2.72 5.01
CA ASN A 111 10.50 3.57 6.18
C ASN A 111 9.16 3.80 6.89
N LEU A 112 9.14 3.54 8.19
CA LEU A 112 8.03 3.88 9.07
C LEU A 112 8.46 5.00 10.01
N TYR A 113 7.66 6.05 10.07
CA TYR A 113 7.91 7.20 10.96
C TYR A 113 6.79 7.29 11.98
N LEU A 114 7.13 7.15 13.26
CA LEU A 114 6.18 7.35 14.35
C LEU A 114 6.19 8.82 14.75
N LEU A 115 5.12 9.52 14.41
CA LEU A 115 4.95 10.96 14.63
C LEU A 115 3.72 11.24 15.49
N ALA A 116 3.71 12.37 16.19
CA ALA A 116 2.49 12.87 16.81
C ALA A 116 1.53 13.38 15.73
N LEU A 117 0.48 12.60 15.45
CA LEU A 117 -0.53 12.98 14.45
C LEU A 117 -1.74 13.63 15.13
N PRO A 118 -2.17 14.83 14.69
CA PRO A 118 -3.36 15.49 15.25
C PRO A 118 -4.65 14.74 14.91
N LYS A 119 -4.68 13.99 13.80
CA LYS A 119 -5.80 13.17 13.36
C LYS A 119 -5.30 11.91 12.66
N GLY A 120 -6.09 10.84 12.75
CA GLY A 120 -5.78 9.57 12.12
C GLY A 120 -4.73 8.74 12.86
N HIS A 121 -4.52 7.53 12.37
CA HIS A 121 -3.60 6.56 12.97
C HIS A 121 -2.41 6.25 12.07
N GLY A 122 -2.52 6.52 10.76
CA GLY A 122 -1.43 6.31 9.82
C GLY A 122 -1.76 6.85 8.43
N LEU A 123 -0.72 6.86 7.59
CA LEU A 123 -0.77 7.28 6.19
C LEU A 123 0.32 6.54 5.40
N ALA A 124 -0.04 5.92 4.28
CA ALA A 124 0.90 5.41 3.29
C ALA A 124 1.12 6.40 2.13
N PHE A 125 2.38 6.51 1.68
CA PHE A 125 2.75 7.35 0.55
C PHE A 125 3.19 6.48 -0.64
N ASP A 126 2.82 6.92 -1.84
CA ASP A 126 3.06 6.19 -3.10
C ASP A 126 4.38 6.58 -3.79
N ARG A 127 5.06 7.64 -3.34
CA ARG A 127 6.33 8.11 -3.91
C ARG A 127 7.53 7.59 -3.13
N VAL A 128 8.55 7.16 -3.87
CA VAL A 128 9.88 6.86 -3.31
C VAL A 128 10.57 8.17 -2.97
N ALA A 129 10.98 8.34 -1.71
CA ALA A 129 11.64 9.55 -1.27
C ALA A 129 12.77 9.27 -0.27
N ALA A 130 13.77 10.14 -0.27
CA ALA A 130 14.77 10.23 0.78
C ALA A 130 14.37 11.39 1.71
N GLU A 131 14.05 11.09 2.96
CA GLU A 131 13.70 12.11 3.95
C GLU A 131 14.96 12.62 4.65
N THR A 132 14.91 13.87 5.11
CA THR A 132 15.96 14.47 5.95
C THR A 132 15.32 14.93 7.26
N MET A 133 15.90 14.50 8.38
CA MET A 133 15.45 14.92 9.72
C MET A 133 15.84 16.37 10.00
N SER A 134 15.25 16.96 11.05
CA SER A 134 15.52 18.35 11.45
C SER A 134 16.97 18.64 11.85
N ASP A 135 17.75 17.62 12.19
CA ASP A 135 19.19 17.73 12.50
C ASP A 135 20.10 17.53 11.28
N GLY A 136 19.53 17.43 10.08
CA GLY A 136 20.26 17.22 8.83
C GLY A 136 20.56 15.76 8.52
N THR A 137 20.16 14.81 9.37
CA THR A 137 20.34 13.37 9.09
C THR A 137 19.51 12.96 7.88
N ALA A 138 20.18 12.58 6.79
CA ALA A 138 19.55 12.06 5.58
C ALA A 138 19.28 10.55 5.70
N LEU A 139 18.07 10.14 5.32
CA LEU A 139 17.65 8.73 5.30
C LEU A 139 17.71 8.14 3.89
N PRO A 140 17.91 6.81 3.77
CA PRO A 140 17.88 6.13 2.48
C PRO A 140 16.53 6.33 1.75
N CYS A 141 16.61 6.38 0.42
CA CYS A 141 15.44 6.34 -0.45
C CYS A 141 14.56 5.13 -0.13
N GLY A 142 13.30 5.37 0.22
CA GLY A 142 12.37 4.31 0.60
C GLY A 142 10.93 4.65 0.28
N LEU A 143 10.08 3.62 0.40
CA LEU A 143 8.64 3.83 0.56
C LEU A 143 8.37 4.32 1.98
N LYS A 144 7.24 4.99 2.19
CA LYS A 144 6.97 5.67 3.46
C LYS A 144 5.61 5.30 4.00
N ILE A 145 5.59 4.99 5.29
CA ILE A 145 4.40 4.92 6.12
C ILE A 145 4.63 5.86 7.31
N VAL A 146 3.63 6.65 7.63
CA VAL A 146 3.59 7.38 8.90
C VAL A 146 2.59 6.69 9.80
N LEU A 147 2.93 6.52 11.06
CA LEU A 147 2.06 5.98 12.09
C LEU A 147 1.98 6.97 13.24
N ASN A 148 0.82 7.00 13.92
CA ASN A 148 0.67 7.81 15.12
C ASN A 148 1.54 7.23 16.26
N ALA A 149 2.38 8.03 16.91
CA ALA A 149 3.21 7.64 18.05
C ALA A 149 2.40 7.14 19.27
N GLY A 150 1.08 7.39 19.27
CA GLY A 150 0.10 6.85 20.22
C GLY A 150 -0.57 5.53 19.83
N LEU A 151 -0.06 4.81 18.83
CA LEU A 151 -0.65 3.54 18.38
C LEU A 151 -0.45 2.40 19.40
N GLN A 152 -1.40 1.45 19.46
CA GLN A 152 -1.25 0.17 20.15
C GLN A 152 -1.59 -0.97 19.16
N PRO A 153 -0.59 -1.63 18.54
CA PRO A 153 -0.81 -2.56 17.42
C PRO A 153 -1.73 -3.74 17.72
N ALA A 154 -1.67 -4.28 18.94
CA ALA A 154 -2.56 -5.37 19.36
C ALA A 154 -4.06 -5.00 19.34
N ARG A 155 -4.38 -3.70 19.36
CA ARG A 155 -5.75 -3.15 19.34
C ARG A 155 -6.04 -2.34 18.09
N ASN A 156 -5.02 -2.04 17.28
CA ASN A 156 -5.10 -1.19 16.11
C ASN A 156 -4.29 -1.77 14.95
N VAL A 157 -5.00 -2.09 13.88
CA VAL A 157 -4.47 -2.80 12.69
C VAL A 157 -3.91 -1.87 11.62
N THR A 158 -3.75 -0.57 11.93
CA THR A 158 -3.24 0.43 10.99
C THR A 158 -1.92 0.05 10.31
N PRO A 159 -0.88 -0.51 10.96
CA PRO A 159 0.34 -0.92 10.26
C PRO A 159 0.07 -1.89 9.10
N ALA A 160 -0.80 -2.88 9.29
CA ALA A 160 -1.20 -3.79 8.22
C ALA A 160 -2.05 -3.11 7.13
N HIS A 161 -2.88 -2.14 7.51
CA HIS A 161 -3.71 -1.34 6.60
C HIS A 161 -2.85 -0.47 5.68
N GLU A 162 -1.95 0.34 6.25
CA GLU A 162 -1.08 1.23 5.48
C GLU A 162 -0.10 0.45 4.61
N LEU A 163 0.38 -0.71 5.08
CA LEU A 163 1.19 -1.59 4.24
C LEU A 163 0.40 -2.06 3.02
N PHE A 164 -0.89 -2.39 3.15
CA PHE A 164 -1.72 -2.84 2.03
C PHE A 164 -1.86 -1.76 0.95
N HIS A 165 -1.94 -0.48 1.33
CA HIS A 165 -1.93 0.63 0.37
C HIS A 165 -0.67 0.64 -0.50
N LEU A 166 0.51 0.34 0.05
CA LEU A 166 1.74 0.25 -0.75
C LEU A 166 1.66 -0.86 -1.81
N TYR A 167 0.95 -1.96 -1.54
CA TYR A 167 0.67 -2.96 -2.58
C TYR A 167 -0.25 -2.36 -3.64
N GLN A 168 -1.36 -1.74 -3.25
CA GLN A 168 -2.33 -1.14 -4.19
C GLN A 168 -1.67 -0.12 -5.14
N TYR A 169 -0.87 0.80 -4.60
CA TYR A 169 -0.19 1.85 -5.36
C TYR A 169 0.85 1.29 -6.34
N GLY A 170 1.49 0.17 -6.00
CA GLY A 170 2.47 -0.44 -6.88
C GLY A 170 1.85 -1.07 -8.14
N TYR A 171 0.61 -1.56 -8.02
CA TYR A 171 -0.07 -2.28 -9.11
C TYR A 171 -0.76 -1.34 -10.10
N ALA A 172 -1.39 -0.27 -9.63
CA ALA A 172 -2.17 0.61 -10.49
C ALA A 172 -2.18 2.06 -10.00
N VAL A 173 -2.39 2.99 -10.94
CA VAL A 173 -2.51 4.44 -10.68
C VAL A 173 -3.85 4.86 -10.06
N PHE A 174 -4.73 3.91 -9.75
CA PHE A 174 -6.09 4.15 -9.29
C PHE A 174 -6.13 4.55 -7.81
N LYS A 175 -6.79 5.67 -7.49
CA LYS A 175 -6.94 6.20 -6.11
C LYS A 175 -8.37 6.46 -5.67
N GLN A 176 -9.31 5.69 -6.22
CA GLN A 176 -10.72 5.73 -5.85
C GLN A 176 -10.86 5.22 -4.41
N LYS A 177 -11.51 6.01 -3.53
CA LYS A 177 -11.57 5.73 -2.08
C LYS A 177 -12.21 4.38 -1.76
N TRP A 178 -13.27 4.00 -2.47
CA TRP A 178 -13.97 2.74 -2.24
C TRP A 178 -13.08 1.52 -2.56
N TYR A 179 -12.16 1.66 -3.50
CA TYR A 179 -11.14 0.65 -3.81
C TYR A 179 -10.03 0.65 -2.75
N LEU A 180 -9.37 1.79 -2.54
CA LEU A 180 -8.23 1.86 -1.62
C LEU A 180 -8.64 1.51 -0.18
N GLU A 181 -9.48 2.35 0.41
CA GLU A 181 -9.89 2.26 1.81
C GLU A 181 -10.81 1.06 2.04
N GLY A 182 -11.70 0.77 1.10
CA GLY A 182 -12.64 -0.35 1.21
C GLY A 182 -11.93 -1.70 1.23
N MET A 183 -10.98 -1.93 0.31
CA MET A 183 -10.23 -3.19 0.30
C MET A 183 -9.27 -3.27 1.49
N ALA A 184 -8.54 -2.20 1.81
CA ALA A 184 -7.66 -2.19 2.98
C ALA A 184 -8.46 -2.53 4.25
N ARG A 185 -9.66 -1.97 4.39
CA ARG A 185 -10.57 -2.27 5.49
C ARG A 185 -11.12 -3.69 5.49
N TRP A 186 -11.36 -4.30 4.33
CA TRP A 186 -11.70 -5.72 4.26
C TRP A 186 -10.51 -6.59 4.69
N MET A 187 -9.29 -6.29 4.23
CA MET A 187 -8.09 -7.03 4.57
C MET A 187 -7.76 -6.99 6.08
N GLU A 188 -8.18 -5.95 6.79
CA GLU A 188 -8.10 -5.89 8.26
C GLU A 188 -8.81 -7.07 8.95
N ASN A 189 -9.76 -7.75 8.32
CA ASN A 189 -10.43 -8.93 8.89
C ASN A 189 -9.43 -10.02 9.32
N ALA A 190 -8.28 -10.13 8.64
CA ALA A 190 -7.21 -11.05 9.02
C ALA A 190 -6.65 -10.81 10.43
N PHE A 191 -6.70 -9.56 10.90
CA PHE A 191 -6.06 -9.08 12.12
C PHE A 191 -7.08 -8.60 13.17
N ARG A 192 -8.37 -8.54 12.82
CA ARG A 192 -9.45 -8.08 13.71
C ARG A 192 -10.13 -9.25 14.44
N PRO A 193 -10.48 -9.07 15.71
CA PRO A 193 -11.32 -10.03 16.43
C PRO A 193 -12.70 -10.12 15.76
N ALA A 194 -13.38 -11.25 15.92
CA ALA A 194 -14.55 -11.63 15.13
C ALA A 194 -15.66 -10.56 15.17
N GLU A 195 -15.92 -9.99 16.33
CA GLU A 195 -16.93 -8.96 16.57
C GLU A 195 -16.65 -7.62 15.89
N LYS A 196 -15.41 -7.37 15.42
CA LYS A 196 -15.01 -6.16 14.71
C LYS A 196 -14.80 -6.38 13.21
N ARG A 197 -15.01 -7.59 12.71
CA ARG A 197 -14.83 -7.92 11.29
C ARG A 197 -15.95 -7.32 10.46
N ILE A 198 -15.61 -6.99 9.23
CA ILE A 198 -16.59 -6.68 8.21
C ILE A 198 -17.30 -7.98 7.82
N ALA A 199 -18.61 -8.01 8.04
CA ALA A 199 -19.46 -9.10 7.58
C ALA A 199 -19.79 -8.91 6.10
N PRO A 200 -19.80 -10.00 5.29
CA PRO A 200 -20.37 -9.96 3.95
C PRO A 200 -21.88 -9.71 4.04
N SER A 201 -22.42 -9.07 3.01
CA SER A 201 -23.86 -8.96 2.77
C SER A 201 -24.39 -10.28 2.21
N ALA A 202 -25.66 -10.59 2.52
CA ALA A 202 -26.35 -11.76 1.99
C ALA A 202 -26.62 -11.65 0.48
N GLU A 203 -26.90 -10.43 0.00
CA GLU A 203 -27.02 -10.12 -1.41
C GLU A 203 -25.76 -9.40 -1.89
N LEU A 204 -25.29 -9.76 -3.09
CA LEU A 204 -24.13 -9.13 -3.69
C LEU A 204 -24.51 -7.75 -4.26
N PRO A 205 -24.01 -6.64 -3.67
CA PRO A 205 -24.35 -5.32 -4.18
C PRO A 205 -23.65 -5.04 -5.52
N ALA A 206 -24.31 -4.30 -6.41
CA ALA A 206 -23.70 -3.83 -7.65
C ALA A 206 -22.43 -3.01 -7.35
N CYS A 207 -21.39 -3.16 -8.17
CA CYS A 207 -20.09 -2.53 -7.96
C CYS A 207 -20.22 -0.99 -7.90
N GLU A 208 -21.03 -0.43 -8.79
CA GLU A 208 -21.32 1.00 -8.95
C GLU A 208 -21.93 1.64 -7.69
N SER A 209 -22.66 0.87 -6.89
CA SER A 209 -23.26 1.35 -5.63
C SER A 209 -22.23 1.76 -4.56
N ASN A 210 -20.94 1.49 -4.82
CA ASN A 210 -19.84 1.80 -3.91
C ASN A 210 -19.01 3.01 -4.31
N PHE A 211 -19.21 3.63 -5.47
CA PHE A 211 -18.31 4.66 -5.99
C PHE A 211 -18.13 5.89 -5.09
N SER A 212 -19.14 6.24 -4.30
CA SER A 212 -19.10 7.34 -3.34
C SER A 212 -18.58 6.97 -1.95
N ARG A 213 -18.31 5.68 -1.70
CA ARG A 213 -17.96 5.15 -0.38
C ARG A 213 -16.45 5.21 -0.13
N GLY A 214 -16.08 5.16 1.16
CA GLY A 214 -14.71 4.90 1.63
C GLY A 214 -14.67 3.54 2.31
N TYR A 215 -14.38 3.52 3.62
CA TYR A 215 -14.35 2.30 4.44
C TYR A 215 -15.61 1.43 4.34
N ASN A 216 -16.79 2.03 4.16
CA ASN A 216 -18.05 1.29 4.06
C ASN A 216 -18.14 0.41 2.79
N ALA A 217 -17.25 0.59 1.80
CA ALA A 217 -17.14 -0.32 0.66
C ALA A 217 -16.52 -1.68 1.03
N ALA A 218 -15.95 -1.83 2.23
CA ALA A 218 -15.38 -3.10 2.68
C ALA A 218 -16.39 -4.25 2.66
N ALA A 219 -17.67 -3.97 2.93
CA ALA A 219 -18.73 -4.98 2.87
C ALA A 219 -18.93 -5.49 1.44
N PHE A 220 -18.86 -4.61 0.43
CA PHE A 220 -18.88 -5.02 -0.97
C PHE A 220 -17.71 -5.94 -1.30
N TRP A 221 -16.47 -5.56 -0.94
CA TRP A 221 -15.29 -6.37 -1.22
C TRP A 221 -15.34 -7.73 -0.53
N ALA A 222 -15.74 -7.77 0.75
CA ALA A 222 -15.92 -9.02 1.49
C ALA A 222 -16.99 -9.92 0.84
N SER A 223 -18.11 -9.33 0.43
CA SER A 223 -19.21 -10.05 -0.23
C SER A 223 -18.75 -10.61 -1.57
N TYR A 224 -18.21 -9.76 -2.45
CA TYR A 224 -17.80 -10.18 -3.79
C TYR A 224 -16.74 -11.28 -3.74
N ALA A 225 -15.71 -11.08 -2.92
CA ALA A 225 -14.64 -12.06 -2.75
C ALA A 225 -15.21 -13.41 -2.28
N GLN A 226 -16.06 -13.42 -1.24
CA GLN A 226 -16.61 -14.65 -0.69
C GLN A 226 -17.57 -15.36 -1.64
N HIS A 227 -18.33 -14.63 -2.46
CA HIS A 227 -19.27 -15.24 -3.41
C HIS A 227 -18.57 -15.80 -4.64
N ALA A 228 -17.52 -15.13 -5.13
CA ALA A 228 -16.91 -15.45 -6.42
C ALA A 228 -15.59 -16.21 -6.34
N PHE A 229 -14.93 -16.25 -5.17
CA PHE A 229 -13.59 -16.83 -5.02
C PHE A 229 -13.48 -17.75 -3.82
N PRO A 230 -12.66 -18.82 -3.93
CA PRO A 230 -12.34 -19.67 -2.80
C PRO A 230 -11.67 -18.92 -1.65
N ALA A 231 -11.85 -19.47 -0.45
CA ALA A 231 -11.14 -19.01 0.73
C ALA A 231 -9.70 -19.50 0.75
N ILE A 232 -8.79 -18.70 1.31
CA ILE A 232 -7.42 -19.13 1.59
C ILE A 232 -7.34 -19.58 3.04
N ILE A 233 -6.99 -20.85 3.26
CA ILE A 233 -6.71 -21.40 4.59
C ILE A 233 -5.32 -20.93 5.03
N LEU A 234 -5.24 -20.32 6.21
CA LEU A 234 -3.97 -19.87 6.77
C LEU A 234 -3.24 -21.08 7.40
N PRO A 235 -1.98 -21.34 7.02
CA PRO A 235 -1.22 -22.47 7.55
C PRO A 235 -0.83 -22.24 9.01
N ASN A 236 -0.54 -23.30 9.77
CA ASN A 236 -0.14 -23.22 11.19
C ASN A 236 1.05 -22.28 11.45
N LYS A 237 1.88 -21.99 10.45
CA LYS A 237 2.95 -20.97 10.54
C LYS A 237 2.43 -19.61 11.05
N VAL A 238 1.16 -19.26 10.78
CA VAL A 238 0.58 -17.99 11.24
C VAL A 238 0.49 -17.90 12.77
N LEU A 239 0.45 -19.02 13.48
CA LEU A 239 0.38 -19.08 14.95
C LEU A 239 1.66 -18.58 15.65
N ALA A 240 2.77 -18.51 14.91
CA ALA A 240 4.04 -17.97 15.40
C ALA A 240 4.03 -16.44 15.49
N TYR A 241 3.15 -15.74 14.76
CA TYR A 241 3.04 -14.29 14.85
C TYR A 241 2.22 -13.90 16.08
N ARG A 242 2.92 -13.47 17.13
CA ARG A 242 2.33 -13.02 18.40
C ARG A 242 2.90 -11.68 18.81
N TYR A 243 2.06 -10.85 19.41
CA TYR A 243 2.46 -9.62 20.07
C TYR A 243 3.25 -9.91 21.35
N VAL A 244 3.85 -8.89 21.97
CA VAL A 244 4.67 -9.05 23.18
C VAL A 244 3.84 -9.62 24.32
N ASP A 245 2.56 -9.24 24.39
CA ASP A 245 1.59 -9.79 25.36
C ASP A 245 1.19 -11.25 25.10
N GLY A 246 1.75 -11.90 24.08
CA GLY A 246 1.47 -13.27 23.69
C GLY A 246 0.19 -13.44 22.87
N SER A 247 -0.61 -12.39 22.70
CA SER A 247 -1.84 -12.45 21.90
C SER A 247 -1.50 -12.64 20.40
N PRO A 248 -2.33 -13.39 19.64
CA PRO A 248 -2.01 -13.70 18.25
C PRO A 248 -2.19 -12.48 17.35
N VAL A 249 -1.33 -12.30 16.35
CA VAL A 249 -1.48 -11.22 15.35
C VAL A 249 -2.63 -11.53 14.40
N PHE A 250 -2.65 -12.75 13.85
CA PHE A 250 -3.78 -13.25 13.06
C PHE A 250 -4.94 -13.63 13.95
N LYS A 251 -6.15 -13.22 13.58
CA LYS A 251 -7.38 -13.50 14.33
C LYS A 251 -8.30 -14.51 13.64
N LEU A 252 -7.99 -14.91 12.42
CA LEU A 252 -8.74 -15.92 11.65
C LEU A 252 -7.85 -17.08 11.20
N GLN A 253 -8.49 -18.18 10.82
CA GLN A 253 -7.83 -19.38 10.28
C GLN A 253 -8.04 -19.56 8.77
N SER A 254 -9.01 -18.84 8.20
CA SER A 254 -9.30 -18.81 6.78
C SER A 254 -9.78 -17.43 6.38
N LEU A 255 -9.31 -16.91 5.25
CA LEU A 255 -9.75 -15.65 4.66
C LEU A 255 -10.70 -15.95 3.49
N PRO A 256 -12.04 -15.79 3.68
CA PRO A 256 -13.01 -16.00 2.62
C PRO A 256 -12.72 -15.12 1.40
N GLY A 257 -12.74 -15.72 0.21
CA GLY A 257 -12.48 -15.02 -1.04
C GLY A 257 -11.04 -14.55 -1.25
N GLY A 258 -10.08 -15.02 -0.43
CA GLY A 258 -8.70 -14.59 -0.49
C GLY A 258 -8.03 -14.81 -1.86
N GLU A 259 -8.48 -15.80 -2.64
CA GLU A 259 -7.94 -16.07 -3.98
C GLU A 259 -8.24 -14.95 -5.00
N MET A 260 -9.17 -14.05 -4.70
CA MET A 260 -9.50 -12.89 -5.55
C MET A 260 -8.31 -11.96 -5.76
N LEU A 261 -7.47 -11.76 -4.74
CA LEU A 261 -6.52 -10.64 -4.70
C LEU A 261 -5.52 -10.66 -5.84
N ARG A 262 -4.88 -11.81 -6.10
CA ARG A 262 -3.85 -11.93 -7.14
C ARG A 262 -4.39 -11.66 -8.56
N PRO A 263 -5.41 -12.37 -9.06
CA PRO A 263 -5.93 -12.11 -10.41
C PRO A 263 -6.47 -10.69 -10.52
N PHE A 264 -7.15 -10.17 -9.49
CA PHE A 264 -7.69 -8.82 -9.53
C PHE A 264 -6.61 -7.75 -9.62
N PHE A 265 -5.57 -7.83 -8.79
CA PHE A 265 -4.46 -6.87 -8.86
C PHE A 265 -3.71 -6.98 -10.19
N GLN A 266 -3.56 -8.18 -10.75
CA GLN A 266 -2.99 -8.36 -12.09
C GLN A 266 -3.84 -7.66 -13.16
N GLN A 267 -5.16 -7.79 -13.11
CA GLN A 267 -6.06 -7.11 -14.04
C GLN A 267 -6.00 -5.59 -13.88
N LEU A 268 -5.99 -5.07 -12.64
CA LEU A 268 -5.81 -3.63 -12.38
C LEU A 268 -4.50 -3.10 -12.99
N ALA A 269 -3.40 -3.85 -12.89
CA ALA A 269 -2.13 -3.46 -13.49
C ALA A 269 -2.20 -3.43 -15.02
N GLN A 270 -2.90 -4.39 -15.64
CA GLN A 270 -3.11 -4.41 -17.09
C GLN A 270 -3.96 -3.21 -17.54
N SER A 271 -5.09 -2.96 -16.87
CA SER A 271 -5.97 -1.81 -17.16
C SER A 271 -5.23 -0.49 -16.97
N SER A 272 -4.49 -0.33 -15.87
CA SER A 272 -3.71 0.87 -15.59
C SER A 272 -2.64 1.13 -16.64
N ALA A 273 -1.94 0.09 -17.10
CA ALA A 273 -0.96 0.20 -18.18
C ALA A 273 -1.63 0.52 -19.54
N GLY A 274 -2.82 -0.02 -19.79
CA GLY A 274 -3.64 0.27 -20.97
C GLY A 274 -4.00 1.75 -21.09
N ILE A 275 -4.64 2.30 -20.05
CA ILE A 275 -5.04 3.71 -19.99
C ILE A 275 -3.80 4.62 -20.11
N SER A 276 -2.72 4.26 -19.42
CA SER A 276 -1.48 5.03 -19.48
C SER A 276 -0.89 5.06 -20.91
N ARG A 277 -1.03 3.99 -21.70
CA ARG A 277 -0.68 3.98 -23.12
C ARG A 277 -1.58 4.89 -23.95
N GLU A 278 -2.90 4.76 -23.77
CA GLU A 278 -3.89 5.58 -24.49
C GLU A 278 -3.68 7.07 -24.26
N MET A 279 -3.40 7.45 -23.00
CA MET A 279 -3.12 8.82 -22.61
C MET A 279 -1.69 9.28 -22.90
N LYS A 280 -0.82 8.39 -23.39
CA LYS A 280 0.63 8.62 -23.58
C LYS A 280 1.29 9.19 -22.32
N LEU A 281 0.86 8.72 -21.15
CA LEU A 281 1.26 9.24 -19.84
C LEU A 281 1.87 8.11 -19.01
N ALA A 282 3.17 8.20 -18.74
CA ALA A 282 3.85 7.23 -17.88
C ALA A 282 3.23 7.21 -16.47
N ASN A 283 3.19 6.03 -15.84
CA ASN A 283 2.67 5.78 -14.49
C ASN A 283 3.20 6.75 -13.42
N THR A 284 4.42 7.26 -13.59
CA THR A 284 5.07 8.21 -12.66
C THR A 284 4.65 9.67 -12.82
N ARG A 285 3.91 9.99 -13.89
CA ARG A 285 3.53 11.38 -14.24
C ARG A 285 2.07 11.73 -13.92
N TRP A 286 1.32 10.78 -13.39
CA TRP A 286 -0.06 10.97 -12.99
C TRP A 286 -0.16 11.90 -11.77
N THR A 287 -0.91 12.98 -11.90
CA THR A 287 -1.24 13.84 -10.75
C THR A 287 -2.26 13.16 -9.84
N GLU A 288 -2.27 13.49 -8.54
CA GLU A 288 -3.27 12.99 -7.59
C GLU A 288 -4.70 13.20 -8.08
N LYS A 289 -4.98 14.36 -8.70
CA LYS A 289 -6.30 14.68 -9.26
C LYS A 289 -6.70 13.68 -10.35
N GLN A 290 -5.78 13.35 -11.26
CA GLN A 290 -6.05 12.37 -12.32
C GLN A 290 -6.23 10.97 -11.72
N GLN A 291 -5.37 10.54 -10.81
CA GLN A 291 -5.47 9.22 -10.17
C GLN A 291 -6.80 9.00 -9.44
N ARG A 292 -7.40 10.07 -8.92
CA ARG A 292 -8.68 10.08 -8.20
C ARG A 292 -9.89 10.33 -9.08
N ASP A 293 -9.72 10.47 -10.40
CA ASP A 293 -10.80 10.77 -11.32
C ASP A 293 -11.87 9.65 -11.27
N GLY A 294 -13.14 10.05 -11.22
CA GLY A 294 -14.26 9.13 -11.14
C GLY A 294 -14.41 8.24 -12.38
N GLN A 295 -13.82 8.63 -13.51
CA GLN A 295 -13.86 7.83 -14.74
C GLN A 295 -13.25 6.43 -14.59
N PHE A 296 -12.35 6.22 -13.62
CA PHE A 296 -11.72 4.92 -13.38
C PHE A 296 -12.57 3.97 -12.53
N ASN A 297 -13.66 4.43 -11.95
CA ASN A 297 -14.54 3.57 -11.16
C ASN A 297 -15.07 2.38 -11.98
N SER A 298 -15.57 2.64 -13.20
CA SER A 298 -16.07 1.58 -14.08
C SER A 298 -14.96 0.64 -14.55
N LEU A 299 -13.73 1.14 -14.70
CA LEU A 299 -12.58 0.31 -15.08
C LEU A 299 -12.15 -0.64 -13.97
N ILE A 300 -12.25 -0.20 -12.71
CA ILE A 300 -12.02 -1.08 -11.55
C ILE A 300 -13.10 -2.18 -11.49
N CYS A 301 -14.37 -1.85 -11.75
CA CYS A 301 -15.44 -2.84 -11.82
C CYS A 301 -15.24 -3.83 -12.98
N GLN A 302 -14.84 -3.34 -14.16
CA GLN A 302 -14.53 -4.21 -15.30
C GLN A 302 -13.36 -5.13 -14.98
N ALA A 303 -12.28 -4.60 -14.39
CA ALA A 303 -11.15 -5.40 -13.95
C ALA A 303 -11.55 -6.48 -12.94
N LEU A 304 -12.51 -6.19 -12.06
CA LEU A 304 -13.04 -7.18 -11.14
C LEU A 304 -13.87 -8.25 -11.86
N ALA A 305 -14.78 -7.85 -12.76
CA ALA A 305 -15.60 -8.78 -13.55
C ALA A 305 -14.75 -9.72 -14.42
N ASP A 306 -13.65 -9.22 -15.00
CA ASP A 306 -12.73 -10.00 -15.84
C ASP A 306 -11.96 -11.09 -15.05
N THR A 307 -11.99 -11.04 -13.71
CA THR A 307 -11.27 -12.00 -12.84
C THR A 307 -12.06 -13.24 -12.50
N VAL A 308 -13.38 -13.17 -12.67
CA VAL A 308 -14.26 -14.31 -12.47
C VAL A 308 -14.17 -15.16 -13.73
N ILE A 309 -13.41 -16.25 -13.65
CA ILE A 309 -13.44 -17.29 -14.68
C ILE A 309 -14.87 -17.85 -14.70
N LYS A 310 -15.54 -17.77 -15.85
CA LYS A 310 -16.82 -18.43 -16.09
C LYS A 310 -16.66 -19.94 -16.11
#